data_AF-C7D6V9-F1
#
_entry.id   AF-C7D6V9-F1
#
_cell.length_a   1.000
_cell.length_b   1.000
_cell.length_c   1.000
_cell.angle_alpha   90.00
_cell.angle_beta   90.00
_cell.angle_gamma   90.00
#
_symmetry.space_group_name_H-M   'P 1'
#
loop_
_entity.id
_entity.type
_entity.pdbx_description
1 polymer ?
#
loop_
_entity_poly.entity_id
_entity_poly.type
_entity_poly.pdbx_seq_one_letter_code
_entity_poly.pdbx_strand_id
1 'polypeptide(L)'
;MMRILVVIFYCLAAPALADLSSLFVSASAPLDQSQAKAARASLFAPQSERSFFAPLPDARPVVDEAPLIGTGEAPIDRLLNLIAQAEAGSKGYDAVQYGARVLPKRPPTDLTLGEIYVWIDETPGQPHAIGRYQFIPPTLLRVAAARGFGPETRFTSGVQDALALVLLEDAGFAEFQQGGLDRRDFMRNLARIWAGLPLPNGRSFYEGHAGNSATMTWATFEGGMAQIWPTRG
;
A
#
# COMPACT_ATOMS: atom_id res chain seq x y z
N MET A 1 56.66 23.93 -20.97
CA MET A 1 55.21 23.63 -20.96
C MET A 1 54.99 22.37 -20.13
N MET A 2 54.53 22.52 -18.89
CA MET A 2 54.39 21.45 -17.91
C MET A 2 53.01 20.79 -18.08
N ARG A 3 52.97 19.53 -18.54
CA ARG A 3 51.74 18.76 -18.73
C ARG A 3 51.33 18.14 -17.40
N ILE A 4 50.20 18.56 -16.87
CA ILE A 4 49.55 18.02 -15.66
C ILE A 4 48.99 16.63 -16.01
N LEU A 5 49.45 15.61 -15.28
CA LEU A 5 48.93 14.25 -15.36
C LEU A 5 47.65 14.18 -14.50
N VAL A 6 46.50 14.01 -15.14
CA VAL A 6 45.22 13.77 -14.45
C VAL A 6 45.13 12.27 -14.18
N VAL A 7 45.17 11.89 -12.90
CA VAL A 7 44.91 10.51 -12.44
C VAL A 7 43.40 10.33 -12.34
N ILE A 8 42.84 9.55 -13.26
CA ILE A 8 41.43 9.13 -13.24
C ILE A 8 41.35 7.86 -12.37
N PHE A 9 40.72 7.98 -11.20
CA PHE A 9 40.36 6.81 -10.39
C PHE A 9 39.14 6.12 -11.00
N TYR A 10 39.34 4.93 -11.57
CA TYR A 10 38.26 4.01 -11.89
C TYR A 10 37.84 3.27 -10.61
N CYS A 11 36.71 3.65 -10.01
CA CYS A 11 36.05 2.82 -9.01
C CYS A 11 35.22 1.74 -9.71
N LEU A 12 35.75 0.52 -9.75
CA LEU A 12 35.00 -0.69 -10.07
C LEU A 12 34.04 -1.00 -8.92
N ALA A 13 32.77 -0.63 -9.05
CA ALA A 13 31.72 -1.12 -8.17
C ALA A 13 31.26 -2.50 -8.66
N ALA A 14 31.64 -3.55 -7.93
CA ALA A 14 31.10 -4.89 -8.11
C ALA A 14 29.62 -4.92 -7.65
N PRO A 15 28.74 -5.71 -8.31
CA PRO A 15 27.39 -5.90 -7.82
C PRO A 15 27.42 -6.77 -6.56
N ALA A 16 27.01 -6.21 -5.43
CA ALA A 16 26.65 -6.99 -4.25
C ALA A 16 25.31 -7.68 -4.53
N LEU A 17 25.35 -8.96 -4.86
CA LEU A 17 24.19 -9.85 -4.84
C LEU A 17 23.81 -10.08 -3.38
N ALA A 18 22.73 -9.44 -2.93
CA ALA A 18 22.11 -9.75 -1.65
C ALA A 18 21.29 -11.02 -1.81
N ASP A 19 21.84 -12.11 -1.27
CA ASP A 19 21.26 -13.43 -1.21
C ASP A 19 20.15 -13.45 -0.15
N LEU A 20 18.87 -13.39 -0.57
CA LEU A 20 17.72 -13.60 0.32
C LEU A 20 17.48 -15.10 0.46
N SER A 21 18.34 -15.73 1.26
CA SER A 21 18.18 -17.13 1.66
C SER A 21 16.90 -17.30 2.49
N SER A 22 15.94 -17.98 1.87
CA SER A 22 14.64 -18.39 2.41
C SER A 22 14.78 -19.18 3.71
N LEU A 23 14.10 -18.70 4.77
CA LEU A 23 14.04 -19.32 6.10
C LEU A 23 12.97 -20.41 6.18
N PHE A 24 12.97 -21.34 5.23
CA PHE A 24 12.18 -22.57 5.30
C PHE A 24 13.07 -23.79 5.08
N VAL A 25 13.47 -24.40 6.19
CA VAL A 25 14.08 -25.73 6.25
C VAL A 25 13.04 -26.74 5.72
N SER A 26 13.19 -27.19 4.48
CA SER A 26 12.56 -28.43 4.03
C SER A 26 13.44 -29.60 4.47
N ALA A 27 13.06 -30.23 5.56
CA ALA A 27 13.61 -31.52 5.97
C ALA A 27 13.04 -32.60 5.03
N SER A 28 13.82 -33.04 4.05
CA SER A 28 13.55 -34.24 3.27
C SER A 28 14.39 -35.39 3.81
N ALA A 29 13.79 -36.24 4.64
CA ALA A 29 14.30 -37.58 4.96
C ALA A 29 13.52 -38.63 4.15
N PRO A 30 14.16 -39.71 3.68
CA PRO A 30 13.52 -40.71 2.84
C PRO A 30 12.69 -41.68 3.70
N LEU A 31 11.44 -41.93 3.31
CA LEU A 31 10.62 -43.00 3.86
C LEU A 31 10.51 -44.13 2.84
N ASP A 32 11.33 -45.16 3.05
CA ASP A 32 11.06 -46.52 2.63
C ASP A 32 10.10 -47.15 3.65
N GLN A 33 8.86 -47.44 3.26
CA GLN A 33 8.06 -48.48 3.94
C GLN A 33 7.13 -49.20 2.96
N SER A 34 7.34 -50.51 2.97
CA SER A 34 6.54 -51.58 2.40
C SER A 34 5.06 -51.55 2.78
N GLN A 35 4.25 -51.92 1.79
CA GLN A 35 2.95 -52.61 1.83
C GLN A 35 2.34 -52.92 3.23
N ALA A 36 1.14 -52.38 3.48
CA ALA A 36 0.09 -53.07 4.22
C ALA A 36 -1.31 -52.52 3.86
N LYS A 37 -1.89 -53.16 2.84
CA LYS A 37 -3.31 -53.48 2.63
C LYS A 37 -4.34 -52.93 3.66
N ALA A 38 -5.15 -51.95 3.24
CA ALA A 38 -6.53 -51.79 3.72
C ALA A 38 -7.40 -51.05 2.68
N ALA A 39 -8.44 -51.74 2.21
CA ALA A 39 -9.68 -51.28 1.54
C ALA A 39 -9.59 -50.12 0.52
N ARG A 40 -9.34 -50.48 -0.75
CA ARG A 40 -9.70 -49.64 -1.91
C ARG A 40 -11.18 -49.89 -2.28
N ALA A 41 -12.07 -49.00 -1.89
CA ALA A 41 -13.31 -48.81 -2.63
C ALA A 41 -12.97 -48.01 -3.89
N SER A 42 -12.75 -48.72 -5.01
CA SER A 42 -12.64 -48.08 -6.32
C SER A 42 -14.03 -47.62 -6.75
N LEU A 43 -14.21 -46.30 -6.88
CA LEU A 43 -15.42 -45.66 -7.41
C LEU A 43 -15.13 -44.95 -8.75
N PHE A 44 -14.20 -45.49 -9.54
CA PHE A 44 -13.95 -45.04 -10.89
C PHE A 44 -14.51 -46.04 -11.89
N ALA A 45 -15.80 -45.87 -12.20
CA ALA A 45 -16.38 -46.31 -13.46
C ALA A 45 -16.58 -45.06 -14.34
N PRO A 46 -16.24 -45.11 -15.64
CA PRO A 46 -16.49 -43.99 -16.53
C PRO A 46 -17.94 -44.07 -17.01
N GLN A 47 -18.78 -43.14 -16.57
CA GLN A 47 -20.09 -42.95 -17.17
C GLN A 47 -20.18 -41.52 -17.68
N SER A 48 -20.09 -41.40 -19.00
CA SER A 48 -20.39 -40.20 -19.75
C SER A 48 -21.86 -39.79 -19.52
N GLU A 49 -22.07 -38.48 -19.50
CA GLU A 49 -23.37 -37.80 -19.47
C GLU A 49 -24.08 -37.75 -18.12
N ARG A 50 -23.64 -36.81 -17.27
CA ARG A 50 -24.43 -35.76 -16.61
C ARG A 50 -23.54 -35.05 -15.60
N SER A 51 -23.14 -33.82 -15.92
CA SER A 51 -22.40 -32.96 -15.00
C SER A 51 -23.26 -32.71 -13.75
N PHE A 52 -22.80 -33.15 -12.57
CA PHE A 52 -23.43 -32.86 -11.28
C PHE A 52 -22.97 -31.53 -10.67
N PHE A 53 -22.19 -30.75 -11.41
CA PHE A 53 -21.88 -29.38 -11.02
C PHE A 53 -23.05 -28.50 -11.46
N ALA A 54 -23.73 -27.88 -10.50
CA ALA A 54 -24.50 -26.69 -10.78
C ALA A 54 -23.58 -25.70 -11.52
N PRO A 55 -24.03 -25.03 -12.60
CA PRO A 55 -23.27 -23.94 -13.19
C PRO A 55 -22.87 -22.99 -12.06
N LEU A 56 -21.57 -22.71 -11.93
CA LEU A 56 -21.12 -21.59 -11.12
C LEU A 56 -21.97 -20.40 -11.57
N PRO A 57 -22.72 -19.72 -10.68
CA PRO A 57 -23.44 -18.54 -11.09
C PRO A 57 -22.44 -17.60 -11.75
N ASP A 58 -22.81 -17.05 -12.91
CA ASP A 58 -21.99 -16.05 -13.62
C ASP A 58 -21.44 -15.09 -12.58
N ALA A 59 -20.11 -14.90 -12.59
CA ALA A 59 -19.43 -13.98 -11.69
C ALA A 59 -20.26 -12.70 -11.68
N ARG A 60 -20.87 -12.39 -10.53
CA ARG A 60 -21.68 -11.19 -10.39
C ARG A 60 -20.81 -10.05 -10.93
N PRO A 61 -21.34 -9.13 -11.76
CA PRO A 61 -20.61 -7.89 -11.96
C PRO A 61 -20.27 -7.40 -10.56
N VAL A 62 -19.00 -7.07 -10.32
CA VAL A 62 -18.60 -6.35 -9.12
C VAL A 62 -19.44 -5.08 -9.17
N VAL A 63 -20.59 -5.14 -8.53
CA VAL A 63 -21.41 -3.99 -8.26
C VAL A 63 -20.45 -3.08 -7.51
N ASP A 64 -20.23 -1.89 -8.03
CA ASP A 64 -19.66 -0.77 -7.28
C ASP A 64 -20.47 -0.68 -5.98
N GLU A 65 -20.11 -1.46 -4.96
CA GLU A 65 -20.58 -1.23 -3.61
C GLU A 65 -20.16 0.20 -3.33
N ALA A 66 -21.16 1.07 -3.19
CA ALA A 66 -20.96 2.50 -3.04
C ALA A 66 -19.86 2.69 -2.01
N PRO A 67 -18.70 3.23 -2.43
CA PRO A 67 -17.51 3.08 -1.63
C PRO A 67 -17.74 3.87 -0.35
N LEU A 68 -17.39 3.29 0.80
CA LEU A 68 -17.72 3.82 2.13
C LEU A 68 -17.23 5.27 2.24
N ILE A 69 -18.13 6.24 2.05
CA ILE A 69 -17.81 7.65 2.24
C ILE A 69 -17.91 7.89 3.74
N GLY A 70 -16.77 8.14 4.37
CA GLY A 70 -16.72 8.57 5.76
C GLY A 70 -17.61 9.80 5.98
N THR A 71 -18.41 9.78 7.03
CA THR A 71 -19.27 10.91 7.45
C THR A 71 -18.47 12.16 7.80
N GLY A 72 -17.16 12.02 8.02
CA GLY A 72 -16.28 13.08 8.51
C GLY A 72 -16.27 13.21 10.03
N GLU A 73 -17.23 12.58 10.71
CA GLU A 73 -17.42 12.66 12.16
C GLU A 73 -16.79 11.46 12.89
N ALA A 74 -16.73 10.29 12.26
CA ALA A 74 -16.12 9.12 12.90
C ALA A 74 -14.62 9.39 13.18
N PRO A 75 -14.05 8.84 14.27
CA PRO A 75 -12.63 9.01 14.57
C PRO A 75 -11.71 8.64 13.40
N ILE A 76 -12.07 7.59 12.66
CA ILE A 76 -11.33 7.14 11.48
C ILE A 76 -11.36 8.16 10.34
N ASP A 77 -12.53 8.76 10.07
CA ASP A 77 -12.67 9.80 9.05
C ASP A 77 -11.82 11.03 9.40
N ARG A 78 -11.80 11.39 10.68
CA ARG A 78 -10.97 12.51 11.18
C ARG A 78 -9.48 12.20 11.10
N LEU A 79 -9.06 10.96 11.34
CA LEU A 79 -7.67 10.53 11.14
C LEU A 79 -7.29 10.60 9.66
N LEU A 80 -8.14 10.08 8.77
CA LEU A 80 -7.93 10.17 7.32
C LEU A 80 -7.85 11.63 6.84
N ASN A 81 -8.67 12.51 7.41
CA ASN A 81 -8.60 13.95 7.15
C ASN A 81 -7.28 14.56 7.62
N LEU A 82 -6.78 14.18 8.81
CA LEU A 82 -5.51 14.65 9.35
C LEU A 82 -4.33 14.20 8.48
N ILE A 83 -4.33 12.95 8.01
CA ILE A 83 -3.33 12.44 7.07
C ILE A 83 -3.39 13.21 5.74
N ALA A 84 -4.58 13.43 5.20
CA ALA A 84 -4.75 14.15 3.94
C ALA A 84 -4.24 15.60 3.99
N GLN A 85 -4.33 16.26 5.16
CA GLN A 85 -3.76 17.60 5.35
C GLN A 85 -2.24 17.59 5.19
N ALA A 86 -1.57 16.51 5.61
CA ALA A 86 -0.13 16.37 5.42
C ALA A 86 0.22 16.05 3.96
N GLU A 87 -0.58 15.20 3.29
CA GLU A 87 -0.17 14.57 2.03
C GLU A 87 -0.65 15.31 0.77
N ALA A 88 -1.90 15.80 0.75
CA ALA A 88 -2.57 16.20 -0.50
C ALA A 88 -2.97 17.68 -0.55
N GLY A 89 -2.94 18.39 0.59
CA GLY A 89 -3.36 19.78 0.67
C GLY A 89 -4.76 20.02 0.08
N SER A 90 -4.92 21.07 -0.73
CA SER A 90 -6.23 21.44 -1.32
C SER A 90 -6.69 20.57 -2.49
N LYS A 91 -5.80 19.74 -3.06
CA LYS A 91 -6.14 18.87 -4.19
C LYS A 91 -6.85 17.58 -3.76
N GLY A 92 -6.70 17.16 -2.51
CA GLY A 92 -7.43 16.04 -1.93
C GLY A 92 -7.33 14.77 -2.79
N TYR A 93 -8.48 14.18 -3.10
CA TYR A 93 -8.58 12.93 -3.87
C TYR A 93 -8.01 13.00 -5.29
N ASP A 94 -7.85 14.20 -5.85
CA ASP A 94 -7.29 14.43 -7.17
C ASP A 94 -5.84 14.91 -7.13
N ALA A 95 -5.16 14.78 -5.98
CA ALA A 95 -3.77 15.15 -5.85
C ALA A 95 -2.87 14.25 -6.70
N VAL A 96 -1.89 14.87 -7.36
CA VAL A 96 -0.79 14.22 -8.05
C VAL A 96 0.47 14.88 -7.53
N GLN A 97 1.51 14.09 -7.27
CA GLN A 97 2.77 14.58 -6.72
C GLN A 97 3.33 15.72 -7.57
N TYR A 98 3.71 16.83 -6.94
CA TYR A 98 4.05 18.09 -7.62
C TYR A 98 5.26 17.99 -8.56
N GLY A 99 6.16 17.04 -8.33
CA GLY A 99 7.32 16.76 -9.17
C GLY A 99 7.00 15.97 -10.45
N ALA A 100 5.76 15.48 -10.62
CA ALA A 100 5.33 14.81 -11.85
C ALA A 100 5.30 15.81 -13.01
N ARG A 101 6.08 15.55 -14.05
CA ARG A 101 6.16 16.43 -15.22
C ARG A 101 5.00 16.23 -16.19
N VAL A 102 4.56 14.98 -16.30
CA VAL A 102 3.43 14.58 -17.14
C VAL A 102 2.30 14.13 -16.22
N LEU A 103 1.25 14.95 -16.12
CA LEU A 103 0.06 14.64 -15.33
C LEU A 103 -0.85 13.65 -16.09
N PRO A 104 -1.69 12.88 -15.37
CA PRO A 104 -2.72 12.08 -16.02
C PRO A 104 -3.68 12.98 -16.80
N LYS A 105 -4.27 12.43 -17.87
CA LYS A 105 -5.17 13.17 -18.78
C LYS A 105 -6.48 13.60 -18.13
N ARG A 106 -6.87 12.95 -17.03
CA ARG A 106 -8.10 13.20 -16.27
C ARG A 106 -7.76 13.22 -14.77
N PRO A 107 -8.60 13.84 -13.92
CA PRO A 107 -8.41 13.81 -12.47
C PRO A 107 -8.32 12.36 -11.96
N PRO A 108 -7.48 12.08 -10.94
CA PRO A 108 -7.35 10.74 -10.36
C PRO A 108 -8.68 10.03 -10.06
N THR A 109 -9.68 10.74 -9.52
CA THR A 109 -11.00 10.15 -9.21
C THR A 109 -11.81 9.70 -10.43
N ASP A 110 -11.43 10.14 -11.62
CA ASP A 110 -12.04 9.71 -12.87
C ASP A 110 -11.34 8.50 -13.49
N LEU A 111 -10.11 8.19 -13.09
CA LEU A 111 -9.32 7.10 -13.64
C LEU A 111 -9.71 5.77 -13.01
N THR A 112 -9.54 4.69 -13.76
CA THR A 112 -9.44 3.34 -13.20
C THR A 112 -8.03 3.04 -12.72
N LEU A 113 -7.87 2.04 -11.85
CA LEU A 113 -6.55 1.58 -11.41
C LEU A 113 -5.67 1.18 -12.61
N GLY A 114 -6.25 0.53 -13.62
CA GLY A 114 -5.55 0.16 -14.85
C GLY A 114 -5.05 1.38 -15.63
N GLU A 115 -5.89 2.42 -15.78
CA GLU A 115 -5.48 3.67 -16.44
C GLU A 115 -4.39 4.41 -15.66
N ILE A 116 -4.38 4.34 -14.33
CA ILE A 116 -3.30 4.88 -13.50
C ILE A 116 -1.99 4.13 -13.79
N TYR A 117 -2.01 2.80 -13.89
CA TYR A 117 -0.81 2.02 -14.24
C TYR A 117 -0.33 2.26 -15.65
N VAL A 118 -1.23 2.44 -16.62
CA VAL A 118 -0.86 2.88 -17.97
C VAL A 118 -0.16 4.24 -17.93
N TRP A 119 -0.68 5.21 -17.19
CA TRP A 119 -0.02 6.51 -17.02
C TRP A 119 1.38 6.37 -16.39
N ILE A 120 1.54 5.50 -15.39
CA ILE A 120 2.83 5.22 -14.75
C ILE A 120 3.83 4.67 -15.78
N ASP A 121 3.44 3.65 -16.54
CA ASP A 121 4.29 2.98 -17.52
C ASP A 121 4.67 3.88 -18.70
N GLU A 122 3.76 4.75 -19.14
CA GLU A 122 4.00 5.73 -20.21
C GLU A 122 4.90 6.90 -19.78
N THR A 123 5.14 7.07 -18.48
CA THR A 123 5.89 8.21 -17.92
C THR A 123 7.04 7.78 -17.01
N PRO A 124 8.03 7.01 -17.51
CA PRO A 124 9.11 6.50 -16.66
C PRO A 124 10.01 7.62 -16.12
N GLY A 125 10.51 7.42 -14.90
CA GLY A 125 11.53 8.30 -14.29
C GLY A 125 10.99 9.58 -13.64
N GLN A 126 9.67 9.80 -13.63
CA GLN A 126 9.04 10.82 -12.79
C GLN A 126 8.46 10.20 -11.51
N PRO A 127 8.16 11.00 -10.48
CA PRO A 127 7.39 10.54 -9.33
C PRO A 127 5.90 10.34 -9.67
N HIS A 128 5.28 9.31 -9.08
CA HIS A 128 3.90 8.90 -9.37
C HIS A 128 3.01 8.78 -8.14
N ALA A 129 3.32 9.49 -7.04
CA ALA A 129 2.43 9.48 -5.90
C ALA A 129 1.10 10.16 -6.28
N ILE A 130 -0.02 9.49 -6.00
CA ILE A 130 -1.35 9.88 -6.51
C ILE A 130 -2.43 9.73 -5.43
N GLY A 131 -3.45 10.57 -5.54
CA GLY A 131 -4.62 10.58 -4.66
C GLY A 131 -4.39 11.28 -3.32
N ARG A 132 -5.46 11.29 -2.51
CA ARG A 132 -5.54 11.96 -1.21
C ARG A 132 -4.47 11.51 -0.22
N TYR A 133 -4.00 10.28 -0.38
CA TYR A 133 -3.06 9.62 0.51
C TYR A 133 -1.70 9.36 -0.16
N GLN A 134 -1.45 10.00 -1.32
CA GLN A 134 -0.18 9.96 -2.06
C GLN A 134 0.38 8.54 -2.24
N PHE A 135 -0.45 7.62 -2.76
CA PHE A 135 -0.03 6.24 -2.98
C PHE A 135 1.06 6.18 -4.06
N ILE A 136 2.21 5.58 -3.73
CA ILE A 136 3.23 5.24 -4.72
C ILE A 136 2.86 3.92 -5.45
N PRO A 137 3.36 3.69 -6.69
CA PRO A 137 2.95 2.54 -7.51
C PRO A 137 2.98 1.16 -6.83
N PRO A 138 4.06 0.75 -6.12
CA PRO A 138 4.09 -0.57 -5.48
C PRO A 138 3.12 -0.67 -4.30
N THR A 139 2.92 0.43 -3.56
CA THR A 139 1.97 0.47 -2.45
C THR A 139 0.55 0.35 -2.96
N LEU A 140 0.18 1.15 -3.99
CA LEU A 140 -1.14 1.11 -4.62
C LEU A 140 -1.50 -0.31 -5.09
N LEU A 141 -0.54 -1.01 -5.70
CA LEU A 141 -0.74 -2.35 -6.24
C LEU A 141 -1.08 -3.33 -5.12
N ARG A 142 -0.30 -3.27 -4.03
CA ARG A 142 -0.47 -4.14 -2.87
C ARG A 142 -1.81 -3.91 -2.18
N VAL A 143 -2.17 -2.66 -1.90
CA VAL A 143 -3.42 -2.38 -1.17
C VAL A 143 -4.66 -2.64 -2.03
N ALA A 144 -4.57 -2.43 -3.34
CA ALA A 144 -5.64 -2.81 -4.29
C ALA A 144 -5.84 -4.32 -4.31
N ALA A 145 -4.75 -5.09 -4.42
CA ALA A 145 -4.80 -6.55 -4.36
C ALA A 145 -5.38 -7.05 -3.02
N ALA A 146 -5.02 -6.45 -1.89
CA ALA A 146 -5.57 -6.78 -0.57
C ALA A 146 -7.09 -6.53 -0.47
N ARG A 147 -7.62 -5.57 -1.22
CA ARG A 147 -9.06 -5.27 -1.31
C ARG A 147 -9.78 -6.02 -2.43
N GLY A 148 -9.05 -6.74 -3.29
CA GLY A 148 -9.62 -7.38 -4.48
C GLY A 148 -10.02 -6.40 -5.58
N PHE A 149 -9.45 -5.19 -5.60
CA PHE A 149 -9.71 -4.20 -6.64
C PHE A 149 -8.84 -4.49 -7.87
N GLY A 150 -9.51 -4.69 -9.01
CA GLY A 150 -8.90 -4.97 -10.30
C GLY A 150 -8.61 -3.72 -11.13
N PRO A 151 -7.99 -3.88 -12.31
CA PRO A 151 -7.66 -2.75 -13.20
C PRO A 151 -8.88 -1.95 -13.65
N GLU A 152 -10.07 -2.54 -13.68
CA GLU A 152 -11.34 -1.90 -14.02
C GLU A 152 -11.93 -1.05 -12.88
N THR A 153 -11.46 -1.21 -11.65
CA THR A 153 -11.97 -0.47 -10.49
C THR A 153 -11.66 1.02 -10.63
N ARG A 154 -12.67 1.88 -10.54
CA ARG A 154 -12.50 3.33 -10.56
C ARG A 154 -11.88 3.83 -9.27
N PHE A 155 -10.88 4.70 -9.36
CA PHE A 155 -10.12 5.25 -8.23
C PHE A 155 -10.85 6.40 -7.51
N THR A 156 -12.14 6.17 -7.24
CA THR A 156 -13.06 7.09 -6.55
C THR A 156 -12.56 7.45 -5.14
N SER A 157 -13.16 8.47 -4.52
CA SER A 157 -12.82 8.88 -3.16
C SER A 157 -12.91 7.74 -2.15
N GLY A 158 -14.01 7.00 -2.13
CA GLY A 158 -14.14 5.90 -1.17
C GLY A 158 -13.27 4.68 -1.52
N VAL A 159 -12.86 4.48 -2.78
CA VAL A 159 -11.82 3.48 -3.11
C VAL A 159 -10.49 3.91 -2.51
N GLN A 160 -10.13 5.19 -2.62
CA GLN A 160 -8.92 5.72 -1.97
C GLN A 160 -8.99 5.57 -0.43
N ASP A 161 -10.14 5.85 0.19
CA ASP A 161 -10.33 5.64 1.62
C ASP A 161 -10.19 4.16 2.00
N ALA A 162 -10.83 3.26 1.25
CA ALA A 162 -10.74 1.82 1.48
C ALA A 162 -9.31 1.28 1.40
N LEU A 163 -8.51 1.83 0.48
CA LEU A 163 -7.09 1.51 0.34
C LEU A 163 -6.25 2.08 1.49
N ALA A 164 -6.54 3.31 1.93
CA ALA A 164 -5.88 3.92 3.08
C ALA A 164 -6.18 3.19 4.39
N LEU A 165 -7.37 2.62 4.55
CA LEU A 165 -7.70 1.77 5.69
C LEU A 165 -6.77 0.54 5.79
N VAL A 166 -6.36 -0.05 4.66
CA VAL A 166 -5.37 -1.15 4.67
C VAL A 166 -4.04 -0.68 5.28
N LEU A 167 -3.60 0.53 4.92
CA LEU A 167 -2.39 1.12 5.47
C LEU A 167 -2.51 1.45 6.96
N LEU A 168 -3.70 1.83 7.42
CA LEU A 168 -3.94 2.05 8.85
C LEU A 168 -3.89 0.75 9.65
N GLU A 169 -4.42 -0.34 9.11
CA GLU A 169 -4.25 -1.67 9.72
C GLU A 169 -2.77 -2.06 9.79
N ASP A 170 -2.00 -1.85 8.72
CA ASP A 170 -0.55 -2.09 8.70
C ASP A 170 0.20 -1.24 9.75
N ALA A 171 -0.34 -0.06 10.12
CA ALA A 171 0.22 0.81 11.16
C ALA A 171 -0.13 0.37 12.60
N GLY A 172 -0.98 -0.65 12.78
CA GLY A 172 -1.43 -1.13 14.08
C GLY A 172 -2.69 -0.43 14.59
N PHE A 173 -3.57 0.04 13.70
CA PHE A 173 -4.79 0.75 14.09
C PHE A 173 -5.69 -0.07 15.04
N ALA A 174 -5.92 -1.35 14.75
CA ALA A 174 -6.71 -2.22 15.61
C ALA A 174 -6.10 -2.36 17.03
N GLU A 175 -4.78 -2.46 17.14
CA GLU A 175 -4.07 -2.56 18.42
C GLU A 175 -4.16 -1.25 19.22
N PHE A 176 -3.99 -0.11 18.56
CA PHE A 176 -4.22 1.21 19.14
C PHE A 176 -5.68 1.37 19.62
N GLN A 177 -6.64 0.92 18.83
CA GLN A 177 -8.06 0.88 19.19
C GLN A 177 -8.40 -0.10 20.31
N GLN A 178 -7.52 -1.02 20.67
CA GLN A 178 -7.69 -1.90 21.83
C GLN A 178 -6.86 -1.44 23.04
N GLY A 179 -6.01 -0.41 22.87
CA GLY A 179 -5.13 0.09 23.93
C GLY A 179 -3.86 -0.74 24.10
N GLY A 180 -3.55 -1.63 23.14
CA GLY A 180 -2.29 -2.39 23.11
C GLY A 180 -1.12 -1.58 22.56
N LEU A 181 -1.40 -0.49 21.83
CA LEU A 181 -0.40 0.41 21.24
C LEU A 181 -0.63 1.83 21.76
N ASP A 182 0.42 2.46 22.30
CA ASP A 182 0.40 3.86 22.75
C ASP A 182 0.22 4.81 21.56
N ARG A 183 -0.45 5.96 21.76
CA ARG A 183 -0.73 6.92 20.70
C ARG A 183 0.54 7.40 20.01
N ARG A 184 1.63 7.69 20.74
CA ARG A 184 2.88 8.17 20.14
C ARG A 184 3.56 7.07 19.34
N ASP A 185 3.38 5.81 19.72
CA ASP A 185 3.90 4.66 19.00
C ASP A 185 3.12 4.46 17.69
N PHE A 186 1.79 4.54 17.76
CA PHE A 186 0.93 4.53 16.59
C PHE A 186 1.27 5.69 15.63
N MET A 187 1.45 6.92 16.14
CA MET A 187 1.87 8.07 15.33
C MET A 187 3.21 7.84 14.61
N ARG A 188 4.18 7.19 15.26
CA ARG A 188 5.45 6.84 14.59
C ARG A 188 5.26 5.78 13.51
N ASN A 189 4.34 4.83 13.70
CA ASN A 189 4.00 3.87 12.64
C ASN A 189 3.33 4.58 11.45
N LEU A 190 2.43 5.52 11.69
CA LEU A 190 1.82 6.34 10.64
C LEU A 190 2.89 7.13 9.86
N ALA A 191 3.86 7.75 10.55
CA ALA A 191 4.94 8.50 9.91
C ALA A 191 5.91 7.64 9.07
N ARG A 192 5.88 6.32 9.25
CA ARG A 192 6.62 5.36 8.39
C ARG A 192 5.84 4.95 7.14
N ILE A 193 4.60 5.41 6.99
CA ILE A 193 3.77 5.15 5.80
C ILE A 193 3.61 6.44 5.00
N TRP A 194 3.32 7.55 5.68
CA TRP A 194 3.03 8.85 5.09
C TRP A 194 4.16 9.83 5.36
N ALA A 195 4.81 10.28 4.29
CA ALA A 195 6.04 11.06 4.38
C ALA A 195 5.81 12.50 4.88
N GLY A 196 4.62 13.05 4.71
CA GLY A 196 4.23 14.36 5.23
C GLY A 196 4.05 14.38 6.75
N LEU A 197 3.91 13.23 7.40
CA LEU A 197 3.77 13.15 8.85
C LEU A 197 5.14 13.26 9.56
N PRO A 198 5.23 14.06 10.64
CA PRO A 198 6.46 14.25 11.38
C PRO A 198 6.73 13.13 12.40
N LEU A 199 8.00 12.84 12.63
CA LEU A 199 8.51 12.18 13.84
C LEU A 199 8.62 13.18 15.01
N PRO A 200 8.88 12.73 16.26
CA PRO A 200 9.03 13.63 17.41
C PRO A 200 10.11 14.71 17.26
N ASN A 201 11.10 14.49 16.40
CA ASN A 201 12.14 15.47 16.07
C ASN A 201 11.70 16.50 15.00
N GLY A 202 10.43 16.46 14.56
CA GLY A 202 9.85 17.36 13.57
C GLY A 202 10.15 17.02 12.11
N ARG A 203 10.97 15.99 11.84
CA ARG A 203 11.37 15.58 10.47
C ARG A 203 10.47 14.47 9.95
N SER A 204 10.40 14.32 8.63
CA SER A 204 9.83 13.12 8.03
C SER A 204 10.68 11.89 8.37
N PHE A 205 10.06 10.71 8.45
CA PHE A 205 10.82 9.46 8.45
C PHE A 205 11.67 9.32 7.17
N TYR A 206 11.18 9.88 6.05
CA TYR A 206 11.83 9.84 4.74
C TYR A 206 12.67 11.09 4.44
N GLU A 207 13.04 11.86 5.46
CA GLU A 207 13.76 13.13 5.25
C GLU A 207 15.04 12.94 4.42
N GLY A 208 15.19 13.74 3.36
CA GLY A 208 16.34 13.67 2.44
C GLY A 208 16.23 12.59 1.36
N HIS A 209 15.17 11.78 1.38
CA HIS A 209 14.86 10.83 0.31
C HIS A 209 13.83 11.43 -0.63
N ALA A 210 14.16 11.54 -1.92
CA ALA A 210 13.24 12.01 -2.98
C ALA A 210 12.56 13.37 -2.70
N GLY A 211 13.21 14.24 -1.91
CA GLY A 211 12.67 15.55 -1.54
C GLY A 211 11.54 15.52 -0.50
N ASN A 212 11.36 14.39 0.20
CA ASN A 212 10.37 14.29 1.27
C ASN A 212 10.79 15.10 2.50
N SER A 213 9.81 15.81 3.06
CA SER A 213 9.88 16.52 4.33
C SER A 213 8.51 16.50 5.00
N ALA A 214 8.47 16.63 6.33
CA ALA A 214 7.21 16.74 7.04
C ALA A 214 6.51 18.07 6.70
N THR A 215 5.21 18.01 6.44
CA THR A 215 4.40 19.17 6.02
C THR A 215 3.58 19.76 7.17
N MET A 216 3.58 19.09 8.33
CA MET A 216 3.03 19.58 9.58
C MET A 216 3.99 19.36 10.76
N THR A 217 3.80 20.10 11.84
CA THR A 217 4.62 19.96 13.05
C THR A 217 4.16 18.77 13.92
N TRP A 218 5.05 18.22 14.73
CA TRP A 218 4.70 17.19 15.71
C TRP A 218 3.57 17.65 16.64
N ALA A 219 3.59 18.91 17.10
CA ALA A 219 2.56 19.46 17.97
C ALA A 219 1.19 19.51 17.28
N THR A 220 1.14 19.87 15.99
CA THR A 220 -0.10 19.82 15.19
C THR A 220 -0.61 18.39 15.07
N PHE A 221 0.28 17.44 14.79
CA PHE A 221 -0.09 16.03 14.62
C PHE A 221 -0.59 15.42 15.95
N GLU A 222 0.16 15.58 17.04
CA GLU A 222 -0.22 15.11 18.38
C GLU A 222 -1.53 15.75 18.86
N GLY A 223 -1.70 17.05 18.64
CA GLY A 223 -2.93 17.77 18.96
C GLY A 223 -4.14 17.25 18.20
N GLY A 224 -3.99 16.99 16.90
CA GLY A 224 -5.03 16.36 16.08
C GLY A 224 -5.38 14.96 16.59
N MET A 225 -4.38 14.12 16.88
CA MET A 225 -4.60 12.79 17.45
C MET A 225 -5.31 12.83 18.81
N ALA A 226 -4.96 13.79 19.67
CA ALA A 226 -5.60 13.99 20.96
C ALA A 226 -7.06 14.46 20.85
N GLN A 227 -7.40 15.26 19.82
CA GLN A 227 -8.79 15.65 19.57
C GLN A 227 -9.64 14.48 19.07
N ILE A 228 -9.04 13.58 18.27
CA ILE A 228 -9.74 12.39 17.74
C ILE A 228 -9.94 11.36 18.86
N TRP A 229 -8.94 11.15 19.72
CA TRP A 229 -9.00 10.25 20.87
C TRP A 229 -8.54 10.93 22.17
N PRO A 230 -9.43 11.66 22.87
CA PRO A 230 -9.07 12.42 24.07
C PRO A 230 -8.63 11.56 25.25
N THR A 231 -9.17 10.35 25.38
CA THR A 231 -8.96 9.47 26.53
C THR A 231 -7.94 8.36 26.29
N ARG A 232 -7.31 8.31 25.11
CA ARG A 232 -6.30 7.29 24.77
C ARG A 232 -4.91 7.89 24.80
N GLY A 233 -4.05 7.28 25.63
CA GLY A 233 -2.63 7.58 25.81
C GLY A 233 -1.79 6.81 24.83
#